data_AF-A0A954K2I9-F1
#
_entry.id   AF-A0A954K2I9-F1
#
_cell.length_a   1.000
_cell.length_b   1.000
_cell.length_c   1.000
_cell.angle_alpha   90.00
_cell.angle_beta   90.00
_cell.angle_gamma   90.00
#
_symmetry.space_group_name_H-M   'P 1'
#
loop_
_entity.id
_entity.type
_entity.pdbx_description
1 polymer ?
#
loop_
_entity_poly.entity_id
_entity_poly.type
_entity_poly.pdbx_seq_one_letter_code
_entity_poly.pdbx_strand_id
1 'polypeptide(L)'
;MATQQEKTETRLDSGVGIVQTKLATLFEPPHWLKLAGGGELGPIQVAYETYGELTPAKDNAIFICHALTGDAHAAGYYADDNEKAKPGWWDDLIGPGRTLDTDKYYVICANVLGGCQGTTGPGSLNPQTNQPYRLGFPFITVGDIVEVHSALTRYLGIEQLQAVIG
;
A
#
# COMPACT_ATOMS: atom_id res chain seq x y z
N MET A 1 -8.03 9.09 33.96
CA MET A 1 -7.68 7.97 33.06
C MET A 1 -8.92 7.70 32.23
N ALA A 2 -8.88 7.87 30.90
CA ALA A 2 -10.04 7.60 30.03
C ALA A 2 -10.28 6.09 29.93
N THR A 3 -11.55 5.69 29.84
CA THR A 3 -11.98 4.29 29.71
C THR A 3 -11.59 3.70 28.35
N GLN A 4 -11.52 2.37 28.22
CA GLN A 4 -11.22 1.72 26.92
C GLN A 4 -12.23 2.09 25.82
N GLN A 5 -13.48 2.37 26.21
CA GLN A 5 -14.56 2.78 25.32
C GLN A 5 -14.34 4.21 24.78
N GLU A 6 -14.07 5.20 25.65
CA GLU A 6 -13.74 6.59 25.26
C GLU A 6 -12.49 6.67 24.37
N LYS A 7 -11.49 5.82 24.60
CA LYS A 7 -10.24 5.81 23.81
C LYS A 7 -10.42 5.18 22.43
N THR A 8 -11.30 4.20 22.30
CA THR A 8 -11.65 3.60 21.01
C THR A 8 -12.44 4.60 20.17
N GLU A 9 -13.36 5.35 20.80
CA GLU A 9 -14.01 6.52 20.20
C GLU A 9 -12.99 7.59 19.76
N THR A 10 -11.99 7.88 20.59
CA THR A 10 -10.92 8.85 20.24
C THR A 10 -10.14 8.47 18.98
N ARG A 11 -9.91 7.17 18.72
CA ARG A 11 -9.23 6.68 17.51
C ARG A 11 -10.14 6.71 16.28
N LEU A 12 -11.44 6.48 16.47
CA LEU A 12 -12.44 6.61 15.41
C LEU A 12 -12.56 8.07 14.94
N ASP A 13 -12.36 9.02 15.85
CA ASP A 13 -12.47 10.46 15.59
C ASP A 13 -11.16 11.12 15.12
N SER A 14 -10.04 10.39 15.03
CA SER A 14 -8.73 10.94 14.66
C SER A 14 -8.29 10.53 13.25
N GLY A 15 -7.94 11.52 12.41
CA GLY A 15 -7.39 11.26 11.07
C GLY A 15 -8.36 10.51 10.18
N VAL A 16 -7.90 9.42 9.56
CA VAL A 16 -8.73 8.52 8.73
C VAL A 16 -9.40 7.39 9.52
N GLY A 17 -9.21 7.34 10.85
CA GLY A 17 -9.79 6.32 11.71
C GLY A 17 -9.19 4.92 11.53
N ILE A 18 -10.03 3.89 11.57
CA ILE A 18 -9.61 2.49 11.42
C ILE A 18 -9.49 2.12 9.94
N VAL A 19 -8.35 1.55 9.57
CA VAL A 19 -8.02 1.13 8.20
C VAL A 19 -7.68 -0.36 8.15
N GLN A 20 -7.57 -0.89 6.94
CA GLN A 20 -7.23 -2.28 6.70
C GLN A 20 -6.37 -2.40 5.45
N THR A 21 -5.27 -3.14 5.57
CA THR A 21 -4.45 -3.54 4.43
C THR A 21 -5.21 -4.51 3.53
N LYS A 22 -5.23 -4.21 2.24
CA LYS A 22 -5.79 -5.04 1.17
C LYS A 22 -4.66 -5.71 0.41
N LEU A 23 -4.97 -6.83 -0.23
CA LEU A 23 -4.05 -7.56 -1.09
C LEU A 23 -4.60 -7.60 -2.51
N ALA A 24 -3.75 -7.26 -3.49
CA ALA A 24 -4.02 -7.48 -4.91
C ALA A 24 -2.99 -8.47 -5.45
N THR A 25 -3.43 -9.44 -6.24
CA THR A 25 -2.53 -10.31 -7.01
C THR A 25 -2.41 -9.75 -8.42
N LEU A 26 -1.20 -9.42 -8.83
CA LEU A 26 -0.85 -8.86 -10.13
C LEU A 26 0.14 -9.78 -10.85
N PHE A 27 0.33 -9.59 -12.15
CA PHE A 27 1.32 -10.32 -12.96
C PHE A 27 1.19 -11.85 -12.85
N GLU A 28 -0.05 -12.36 -12.91
CA GLU A 28 -0.34 -13.78 -12.86
C GLU A 28 0.06 -14.50 -14.17
N PRO A 29 0.31 -15.82 -14.14
CA PRO A 29 0.56 -16.58 -15.37
C PRO A 29 -0.53 -16.37 -16.43
N PRO A 30 -0.19 -16.20 -17.72
CA PRO A 30 1.15 -16.27 -18.32
C PRO A 30 1.87 -14.90 -18.42
N HIS A 31 1.40 -13.87 -17.73
CA HIS A 31 1.85 -12.48 -17.90
C HIS A 31 2.65 -11.98 -16.70
N TRP A 32 3.87 -12.51 -16.55
CA TRP A 32 4.78 -12.10 -15.47
C TRP A 32 5.39 -10.72 -15.71
N LEU A 33 5.82 -10.07 -14.63
CA LEU A 33 6.57 -8.82 -14.70
C LEU A 33 7.94 -9.11 -15.32
N LYS A 34 8.26 -8.43 -16.41
CA LYS A 34 9.60 -8.45 -17.00
C LYS A 34 10.50 -7.48 -16.26
N LEU A 35 11.53 -7.99 -15.60
CA LEU A 35 12.41 -7.18 -14.78
C LEU A 35 13.44 -6.45 -15.64
N ALA A 36 13.73 -5.20 -15.31
CA ALA A 36 14.74 -4.39 -16.00
C ALA A 36 16.14 -5.02 -15.92
N GLY A 37 16.45 -5.72 -14.82
CA GLY A 37 17.68 -6.49 -14.64
C GLY A 37 17.73 -7.83 -15.41
N GLY A 38 16.67 -8.16 -16.14
CA GLY A 38 16.48 -9.45 -16.81
C GLY A 38 15.73 -10.47 -15.94
N GLY A 39 15.11 -11.44 -16.61
CA GLY A 39 14.23 -12.41 -15.97
C GLY A 39 12.79 -11.91 -15.80
N GLU A 40 11.97 -12.75 -15.17
CA GLU A 40 10.55 -12.49 -14.96
C GLU A 40 10.14 -12.88 -13.54
N LEU A 41 9.13 -12.20 -12.98
CA LEU A 41 8.61 -12.46 -11.64
C LEU A 41 7.07 -12.45 -11.64
N GLY A 42 6.47 -13.50 -11.07
CA GLY A 42 5.03 -13.63 -10.93
C GLY A 42 4.60 -14.95 -10.26
N PRO A 43 3.40 -15.03 -9.67
CA PRO A 43 2.49 -13.91 -9.40
C PRO A 43 3.04 -12.98 -8.30
N ILE A 44 2.69 -11.70 -8.36
CA ILE A 44 3.11 -10.67 -7.40
C ILE A 44 1.90 -10.29 -6.55
N GLN A 45 1.97 -10.56 -5.25
CA GLN A 45 1.03 -10.03 -4.28
C GLN A 45 1.49 -8.63 -3.87
N VAL A 46 0.56 -7.66 -3.85
CA VAL A 46 0.81 -6.28 -3.45
C VAL A 46 -0.08 -5.95 -2.26
N ALA A 47 0.55 -5.56 -1.16
CA ALA A 47 -0.13 -5.03 0.01
C ALA A 47 -0.33 -3.52 -0.14
N TYR A 48 -1.56 -3.05 0.01
CA TYR A 48 -1.89 -1.65 -0.17
C TYR A 48 -3.04 -1.21 0.73
N GLU A 49 -3.14 0.09 0.95
CA GLU A 49 -4.21 0.77 1.66
C GLU A 49 -4.76 1.91 0.82
N THR A 50 -5.98 2.30 1.15
CA THR A 50 -6.72 3.33 0.44
C THR A 50 -7.49 4.17 1.45
N TYR A 51 -7.45 5.49 1.31
CA TYR A 51 -8.08 6.45 2.21
C TYR A 51 -8.98 7.40 1.40
N GLY A 52 -10.17 7.71 1.93
CA GLY A 52 -11.19 8.46 1.20
C GLY A 52 -11.94 7.63 0.16
N GLU A 53 -12.70 8.29 -0.71
CA GLU A 53 -13.56 7.65 -1.71
C GLU A 53 -13.15 8.04 -3.14
N LEU A 54 -13.08 7.04 -4.03
CA LEU A 54 -12.83 7.24 -5.45
C LEU A 54 -14.10 7.79 -6.11
N THR A 55 -13.99 8.90 -6.83
CA THR A 55 -15.12 9.47 -7.57
C THR A 55 -15.57 8.51 -8.68
N PRO A 56 -16.84 8.60 -9.13
CA PRO A 56 -17.29 7.82 -10.30
C PRO A 56 -16.47 8.09 -11.57
N ALA A 57 -15.92 9.30 -11.72
CA ALA A 57 -15.03 9.68 -12.81
C ALA A 57 -13.59 9.17 -12.63
N LYS A 58 -13.23 8.69 -11.42
CA LYS A 58 -11.90 8.21 -11.05
C LYS A 58 -10.78 9.21 -11.28
N ASP A 59 -11.11 10.47 -11.10
CA ASP A 59 -10.27 11.63 -11.39
C ASP A 59 -9.71 12.28 -10.12
N ASN A 60 -9.86 11.67 -8.94
CA ASN A 60 -9.40 12.23 -7.67
C ASN A 60 -8.33 11.38 -6.97
N ALA A 61 -7.66 10.48 -7.70
CA ALA A 61 -6.70 9.54 -7.13
C ALA A 61 -5.30 10.16 -6.93
N ILE A 62 -4.71 9.97 -5.75
CA ILE A 62 -3.33 10.34 -5.41
C ILE A 62 -2.59 9.09 -4.95
N PHE A 63 -1.37 8.87 -5.46
CA PHE A 63 -0.53 7.74 -5.05
C PHE A 63 0.63 8.19 -4.16
N ILE A 64 0.80 7.52 -3.03
CA ILE A 64 1.89 7.71 -2.08
C ILE A 64 2.94 6.62 -2.29
N CYS A 65 4.18 7.03 -2.51
CA CYS A 65 5.36 6.18 -2.53
C CYS A 65 6.05 6.29 -1.16
N HIS A 66 6.11 5.22 -0.38
CA HIS A 66 6.73 5.26 0.93
C HIS A 66 8.27 5.33 0.87
N ALA A 67 8.89 5.80 1.95
CA ALA A 67 10.35 5.83 2.12
C ALA A 67 10.97 4.42 2.29
N LEU A 68 12.30 4.31 2.35
CA LEU A 68 13.02 3.02 2.36
C LEU A 68 12.50 1.98 3.38
N THR A 69 12.13 2.40 4.58
CA THR A 69 11.64 1.53 5.66
C THR A 69 10.15 1.70 5.95
N GLY A 70 9.43 2.41 5.09
CA GLY A 70 7.99 2.56 5.18
C GLY A 70 7.26 1.33 4.66
N ASP A 71 5.93 1.39 4.71
CA ASP A 71 5.03 0.37 4.18
C ASP A 71 3.71 1.01 3.70
N ALA A 72 2.71 0.18 3.40
CA ALA A 72 1.41 0.62 2.95
C ALA A 72 0.65 1.47 3.98
N HIS A 73 1.03 1.44 5.26
CA HIS A 73 0.29 2.07 6.36
C HIS A 73 0.63 3.54 6.53
N ALA A 74 0.17 4.37 5.60
CA ALA A 74 0.46 5.80 5.60
C ALA A 74 -0.39 6.60 6.60
N ALA A 75 -1.60 6.14 6.96
CA ALA A 75 -2.48 6.85 7.89
C ALA A 75 -3.45 5.91 8.63
N GLY A 76 -4.03 6.41 9.73
CA GLY A 76 -5.03 5.69 10.52
C GLY A 76 -4.43 4.67 11.48
N TYR A 77 -5.28 3.80 12.01
CA TYR A 77 -4.93 2.70 12.91
C TYR A 77 -5.51 1.38 12.41
N TYR A 78 -4.94 0.26 12.80
CA TYR A 78 -5.58 -1.04 12.60
C TYR A 78 -6.54 -1.37 13.74
N ALA A 79 -7.54 -2.23 13.46
CA ALA A 79 -8.56 -2.58 14.44
C ALA A 79 -8.00 -3.34 15.66
N ASP A 80 -6.92 -4.10 15.49
CA ASP A 80 -6.25 -4.90 16.51
C ASP A 80 -5.07 -4.17 17.20
N ASP A 81 -4.87 -2.89 16.89
CA ASP A 81 -3.82 -2.09 17.49
C ASP A 81 -4.01 -1.92 19.00
N ASN A 82 -2.99 -2.27 19.78
CA ASN A 82 -2.97 -2.02 21.21
C ASN A 82 -2.89 -0.52 21.53
N GLU A 83 -3.11 -0.13 22.80
CA GLU A 83 -3.14 1.28 23.24
C GLU A 83 -1.86 2.09 22.94
N LYS A 84 -0.71 1.44 22.76
CA LYS A 84 0.58 2.09 22.47
C LYS A 84 0.91 2.17 20.98
N ALA A 85 0.06 1.59 20.11
CA ALA A 85 0.23 1.68 18.68
C ALA A 85 0.24 3.14 18.23
N LYS A 86 1.10 3.42 17.25
CA LYS A 86 1.16 4.71 16.57
C LYS A 86 0.31 4.60 15.30
N PRO A 87 -0.30 5.70 14.85
CA PRO A 87 -0.97 5.69 13.57
C PRO A 87 0.04 5.57 12.43
N GLY A 88 -0.47 5.44 11.21
CA GLY A 88 0.34 5.42 10.00
C GLY A 88 1.36 6.57 9.92
N TRP A 89 2.45 6.32 9.19
CA TRP A 89 3.66 7.14 9.26
C TRP A 89 3.53 8.58 8.72
N TRP A 90 2.42 8.89 8.05
CA TRP A 90 2.03 10.21 7.56
C TRP A 90 0.63 10.64 8.03
N ASP A 91 0.14 10.10 9.16
CA ASP A 91 -1.21 10.36 9.65
C ASP A 91 -1.51 11.87 9.67
N ASP A 92 -0.68 12.70 10.31
CA ASP A 92 -0.88 14.16 10.41
C ASP A 92 -1.10 14.88 9.06
N LEU A 93 -0.68 14.29 7.93
CA LEU A 93 -0.88 14.83 6.59
C LEU A 93 -2.12 14.31 5.89
N ILE A 94 -2.64 13.13 6.26
CA ILE A 94 -3.69 12.40 5.55
C ILE A 94 -4.94 12.30 6.42
N GLY A 95 -6.07 12.78 5.91
CA GLY A 95 -7.35 12.70 6.59
C GLY A 95 -8.32 13.83 6.22
N PRO A 96 -9.55 13.83 6.75
CA PRO A 96 -10.57 14.83 6.46
C PRO A 96 -10.05 16.25 6.75
N GLY A 97 -10.03 17.11 5.73
CA GLY A 97 -9.55 18.49 5.83
C GLY A 97 -8.04 18.68 6.03
N ARG A 98 -7.22 17.61 5.98
CA ARG A 98 -5.75 17.67 6.07
C ARG A 98 -5.12 17.99 4.71
N THR A 99 -3.78 18.05 4.65
CA THR A 99 -3.03 18.36 3.41
C THR A 99 -3.39 17.41 2.26
N LEU A 100 -3.42 16.11 2.55
CA LEU A 100 -3.98 15.08 1.70
C LEU A 100 -5.40 14.80 2.20
N ASP A 101 -6.30 15.68 1.76
CA ASP A 101 -7.69 15.75 2.19
C ASP A 101 -8.51 14.55 1.68
N THR A 102 -8.84 13.61 2.57
CA THR A 102 -9.59 12.40 2.21
C THR A 102 -11.08 12.63 1.99
N ASP A 103 -11.60 13.83 2.27
CA ASP A 103 -12.96 14.22 1.85
C ASP A 103 -13.01 14.56 0.35
N LYS A 104 -11.85 14.75 -0.28
CA LYS A 104 -11.71 15.15 -1.69
C LYS A 104 -10.98 14.12 -2.54
N TYR A 105 -9.93 13.52 -2.00
CA TYR A 105 -9.03 12.65 -2.75
C TYR A 105 -9.15 11.21 -2.30
N TYR A 106 -8.99 10.31 -3.28
CA TYR A 106 -8.77 8.90 -3.05
C TYR A 106 -7.27 8.63 -2.97
N VAL A 107 -6.76 8.52 -1.76
CA VAL A 107 -5.33 8.36 -1.50
C VAL A 107 -4.98 6.88 -1.47
N ILE A 108 -3.94 6.47 -2.18
CA ILE A 108 -3.48 5.08 -2.28
C ILE A 108 -2.04 5.02 -1.76
N CYS A 109 -1.73 4.05 -0.92
CA CYS A 109 -0.35 3.72 -0.56
C CYS A 109 -0.15 2.22 -0.69
N ALA A 110 0.94 1.80 -1.31
CA ALA A 110 1.29 0.39 -1.48
C ALA A 110 2.70 0.11 -0.97
N ASN A 111 2.88 -1.03 -0.33
CA ASN A 111 4.22 -1.50 0.01
C ASN A 111 4.95 -1.92 -1.27
N VAL A 112 6.23 -1.55 -1.39
CA VAL A 112 7.04 -1.77 -2.59
C VAL A 112 7.31 -3.25 -2.87
N LEU A 113 7.47 -3.58 -4.16
CA LEU A 113 8.06 -4.85 -4.59
C LEU A 113 9.42 -5.04 -3.90
N GLY A 114 9.67 -6.22 -3.34
CA GLY A 114 10.89 -6.51 -2.58
C GLY A 114 10.83 -6.11 -1.10
N GLY A 115 9.75 -5.46 -0.65
CA GLY A 115 9.52 -5.14 0.76
C GLY A 115 9.24 -6.39 1.62
N CYS A 116 9.00 -6.17 2.93
CA CYS A 116 8.73 -7.23 3.90
C CYS A 116 7.33 -7.18 4.54
N GLN A 117 6.55 -6.13 4.25
CA GLN A 117 5.23 -5.88 4.84
C GLN A 117 4.11 -6.28 3.85
N GLY A 118 4.01 -7.57 3.53
CA GLY A 118 2.92 -8.16 2.73
C GLY A 118 3.13 -8.23 1.21
N THR A 119 3.74 -7.22 0.58
CA THR A 119 4.08 -7.28 -0.86
C THR A 119 5.16 -8.36 -1.12
N THR A 120 5.09 -9.02 -2.28
CA THR A 120 6.06 -10.04 -2.69
C THR A 120 7.49 -9.53 -2.58
N GLY A 121 8.30 -10.24 -1.80
CA GLY A 121 9.71 -9.93 -1.56
C GLY A 121 10.51 -11.18 -1.21
N PRO A 122 11.77 -11.03 -0.76
CA PRO A 122 12.64 -12.16 -0.46
C PRO A 122 12.10 -13.14 0.59
N GLY A 123 11.22 -12.67 1.49
CA GLY A 123 10.57 -13.50 2.50
C GLY A 123 9.38 -14.31 1.97
N SER A 124 8.84 -13.96 0.80
CA SER A 124 7.66 -14.60 0.22
C SER A 124 7.98 -15.99 -0.34
N LEU A 125 6.96 -16.85 -0.45
CA LEU A 125 7.09 -18.17 -1.05
C LEU A 125 7.28 -18.06 -2.56
N ASN A 126 8.27 -18.76 -3.10
CA ASN A 126 8.44 -18.96 -4.52
C ASN A 126 7.45 -20.05 -4.99
N PRO A 127 6.56 -19.75 -5.97
CA PRO A 127 5.56 -20.68 -6.45
C PRO A 127 6.15 -21.92 -7.14
N GLN A 128 7.38 -21.84 -7.66
CA GLN A 128 8.05 -22.95 -8.34
C GLN A 128 8.66 -23.96 -7.36
N THR A 129 9.13 -23.49 -6.21
CA THR A 129 9.85 -24.33 -5.23
C THR A 129 9.05 -24.56 -3.95
N ASN A 130 7.99 -23.78 -3.73
CA ASN A 130 7.21 -23.71 -2.50
C ASN A 130 8.08 -23.43 -1.24
N GLN A 131 9.17 -22.68 -1.42
CA GLN A 131 10.09 -22.24 -0.38
C GLN A 131 10.30 -20.72 -0.46
N PRO A 132 10.66 -20.02 0.64
CA PRO A 132 10.95 -18.60 0.57
C PRO A 132 12.06 -18.28 -0.44
N TYR A 133 11.91 -17.21 -1.21
CA TYR A 133 12.88 -16.83 -2.24
C TYR A 133 14.30 -16.63 -1.67
N ARG A 134 14.44 -15.90 -0.56
CA ARG A 134 15.71 -15.51 0.07
C ARG A 134 16.68 -14.91 -0.95
N LEU A 135 17.92 -15.41 -1.00
CA LEU A 135 18.94 -14.98 -1.97
C LEU A 135 18.57 -15.32 -3.43
N GLY A 136 17.55 -16.15 -3.65
CA GLY A 136 17.00 -16.43 -4.97
C GLY A 136 15.94 -15.43 -5.43
N PHE A 137 15.62 -14.40 -4.62
CA PHE A 137 14.78 -13.30 -5.10
C PHE A 137 15.55 -12.53 -6.18
N PRO A 138 14.93 -12.19 -7.32
CA PRO A 138 15.64 -11.53 -8.39
C PRO A 138 16.06 -10.12 -7.98
N PHE A 139 17.10 -9.61 -8.65
CA PHE A 139 17.45 -8.21 -8.54
C PHE A 139 16.32 -7.35 -9.13
N ILE A 140 15.89 -6.33 -8.39
CA ILE A 140 14.85 -5.39 -8.82
C ILE A 140 15.38 -3.96 -8.83
N THR A 141 14.75 -3.12 -9.64
CA THR A 141 15.04 -1.70 -9.78
C THR A 141 13.84 -0.86 -9.34
N VAL A 142 14.04 0.45 -9.21
CA VAL A 142 12.93 1.39 -8.99
C VAL A 142 11.93 1.35 -10.14
N GLY A 143 12.37 1.11 -11.38
CA GLY A 143 11.48 0.97 -12.53
C GLY A 143 10.53 -0.23 -12.38
N ASP A 144 11.02 -1.34 -11.85
CA ASP A 144 10.19 -2.53 -11.59
C ASP A 144 9.16 -2.26 -10.49
N ILE A 145 9.55 -1.53 -9.43
CA ILE A 145 8.64 -1.09 -8.36
C ILE A 145 7.54 -0.18 -8.94
N VAL A 146 7.90 0.79 -9.77
CA VAL A 146 6.96 1.71 -10.42
C VAL A 146 6.00 0.97 -11.35
N GLU A 147 6.46 -0.05 -12.08
CA GLU A 147 5.57 -0.88 -12.92
C GLU A 147 4.54 -1.64 -12.07
N VAL A 148 4.93 -2.14 -10.90
CA VAL A 148 3.99 -2.76 -9.95
C VAL A 148 2.98 -1.75 -9.41
N HIS A 149 3.41 -0.55 -9.02
CA HIS A 149 2.49 0.51 -8.57
C HIS A 149 1.53 0.96 -9.70
N SER A 150 2.03 1.11 -10.93
CA SER A 150 1.24 1.41 -12.12
C SER A 150 0.26 0.29 -12.49
N ALA A 151 0.63 -0.97 -12.26
CA ALA A 151 -0.29 -2.09 -12.41
C ALA A 151 -1.37 -2.07 -11.32
N LEU A 152 -1.04 -1.68 -10.09
CA LEU A 152 -2.01 -1.53 -9.01
C LEU A 152 -3.04 -0.43 -9.30
N THR A 153 -2.62 0.73 -9.84
CA THR A 153 -3.57 1.79 -10.22
C THR A 153 -4.55 1.30 -11.29
N ARG A 154 -4.03 0.61 -12.31
CA ARG A 154 -4.87 -0.05 -13.34
C ARG A 154 -5.80 -1.11 -12.76
N TYR A 155 -5.34 -1.90 -11.79
CA TYR A 155 -6.16 -2.89 -11.08
C TYR A 155 -7.33 -2.23 -10.33
N LEU A 156 -7.10 -1.06 -9.72
CA LEU A 156 -8.15 -0.23 -9.11
C LEU A 156 -9.00 0.51 -10.17
N GLY A 157 -8.67 0.35 -11.45
CA GLY A 157 -9.34 0.93 -12.60
C GLY A 157 -9.09 2.43 -12.76
N ILE A 158 -7.96 2.93 -12.28
CA ILE A 158 -7.54 4.33 -12.35
C ILE A 158 -6.52 4.47 -13.48
N GLU A 159 -6.85 5.27 -14.49
CA GLU A 159 -5.98 5.49 -15.66
C GLU A 159 -5.05 6.69 -15.48
N GLN A 160 -5.44 7.66 -14.67
CA GLN A 160 -4.67 8.87 -14.41
C GLN A 160 -4.70 9.21 -12.92
N LEU A 161 -3.54 9.57 -12.38
CA LEU A 161 -3.41 10.09 -11.02
C LEU A 161 -3.39 11.61 -11.06
N GLN A 162 -4.05 12.25 -10.10
CA GLN A 162 -3.93 13.69 -9.85
C GLN A 162 -2.51 14.05 -9.40
N ALA A 163 -1.92 13.20 -8.56
CA ALA A 163 -0.58 13.40 -8.06
C ALA A 163 0.09 12.08 -7.66
N VAL A 164 1.42 12.11 -7.64
CA VAL A 164 2.27 11.10 -7.00
C VAL A 164 3.18 11.84 -6.02
N ILE A 165 3.29 11.35 -4.79
CA ILE A 165 4.06 11.98 -3.72
C ILE A 165 4.81 10.93 -2.90
N GLY A 166 6.01 11.26 -2.41
CA GLY A 166 6.85 10.39 -1.57
C GLY A 166 8.02 11.15 -0.97
#